data_AF-A0A2E6H869-F1
#
_entry.id   AF-A0A2E6H869-F1
#
_cell.length_a   1.000
_cell.length_b   1.000
_cell.length_c   1.000
_cell.angle_alpha   90.00
_cell.angle_beta   90.00
_cell.angle_gamma   90.00
#
_symmetry.space_group_name_H-M   'P 1'
#
loop_
_entity.id
_entity.type
_entity.pdbx_description
1 polymer ?
#
loop_
_entity_poly.entity_id
_entity_poly.type
_entity_poly.pdbx_seq_one_letter_code
_entity_poly.pdbx_strand_id
1 'polypeptide(L)'
;MSERQYTQTPDGFDNIPFTDEEQAEWEARQSGADEAIAAMRAYEKRQERNRLLRETDYAVLPDTPEISDEMKAYRQALRDLPAQAGFPNIDFPERPEG
;
A
#
# COMPACT_ATOMS: atom_id res chain seq x y z
N MET A 1 -15.10 -18.17 -2.90
CA MET A 1 -15.03 -19.58 -2.44
C MET A 1 -13.65 -19.73 -1.83
N SER A 2 -13.53 -19.93 -0.51
CA SER A 2 -12.24 -20.11 0.16
C SER A 2 -11.80 -21.57 -0.01
N GLU A 3 -10.59 -21.82 -0.50
CA GLU A 3 -10.03 -23.18 -0.59
C GLU A 3 -9.64 -23.67 0.82
N ARG A 4 -10.19 -24.81 1.24
CA ARG A 4 -9.87 -25.43 2.54
C ARG A 4 -8.42 -25.92 2.52
N GLN A 5 -7.68 -25.65 3.59
CA GLN A 5 -6.29 -26.08 3.73
C GLN A 5 -6.18 -27.58 4.07
N TYR A 6 -5.06 -28.20 3.70
CA TYR A 6 -4.78 -29.62 3.95
C TYR A 6 -3.41 -29.78 4.62
N THR A 7 -3.31 -30.67 5.62
CA THR A 7 -2.02 -31.16 6.12
C THR A 7 -1.63 -32.43 5.38
N GLN A 8 -0.33 -32.63 5.16
CA GLN A 8 0.19 -33.88 4.63
C GLN A 8 0.52 -34.82 5.79
N THR A 9 0.12 -36.09 5.68
CA THR A 9 0.48 -37.10 6.68
C THR A 9 2.00 -37.33 6.71
N PRO A 10 2.58 -37.76 7.84
CA PRO A 10 4.03 -37.99 7.95
C PRO A 10 4.61 -38.96 6.91
N ASP A 11 3.79 -39.89 6.43
CA ASP A 11 4.17 -40.85 5.38
C ASP A 11 3.96 -40.29 3.96
N GLY A 12 3.40 -39.08 3.81
CA GLY A 12 3.28 -38.36 2.54
C GLY A 12 2.19 -38.83 1.59
N PHE A 13 1.43 -39.87 1.95
CA PHE A 13 0.49 -40.54 1.04
C PHE A 13 -0.90 -39.92 0.99
N ASP A 14 -1.34 -39.22 2.04
CA ASP A 14 -2.69 -38.65 2.13
C ASP A 14 -2.68 -37.18 2.58
N ASN A 15 -3.64 -36.43 2.03
CA ASN A 15 -3.92 -35.05 2.44
C ASN A 15 -5.16 -35.04 3.34
N ILE A 16 -5.01 -34.58 4.57
CA ILE A 16 -6.10 -34.47 5.53
C ILE A 16 -6.59 -33.01 5.54
N PRO A 17 -7.88 -32.74 5.27
CA PRO A 17 -8.41 -31.39 5.35
C PRO A 17 -8.29 -30.87 6.79
N PHE A 18 -7.95 -29.59 6.94
CA PHE A 18 -8.01 -28.91 8.23
C PHE A 18 -9.43 -29.02 8.79
N THR A 19 -9.51 -29.19 10.11
CA THR A 19 -10.78 -29.01 10.84
C THR A 19 -11.26 -27.57 10.70
N ASP A 20 -12.55 -27.33 10.99
CA ASP A 20 -13.10 -25.97 10.92
C ASP A 20 -12.41 -25.00 11.90
N GLU A 21 -11.94 -25.51 13.06
CA GLU A 21 -11.16 -24.74 14.03
C GLU A 21 -9.78 -24.36 13.48
N GLU A 22 -9.03 -25.34 12.93
CA GLU A 22 -7.71 -25.09 12.33
C GLU A 22 -7.80 -24.17 11.09
N GLN A 23 -8.86 -24.30 10.29
CA GLN A 23 -9.12 -23.41 9.17
C GLN A 23 -9.36 -21.98 9.64
N ALA A 24 -10.17 -21.77 10.69
CA ALA A 24 -10.41 -20.45 11.25
C ALA A 24 -9.13 -19.80 11.81
N GLU A 25 -8.28 -20.58 12.47
CA GLU A 25 -6.98 -20.09 12.94
C GLU A 25 -6.05 -19.70 11.78
N TRP A 26 -6.05 -20.49 10.70
CA TRP A 26 -5.26 -20.19 9.51
C TRP A 26 -5.75 -18.92 8.82
N GLU A 27 -7.06 -18.78 8.63
CA GLU A 27 -7.67 -17.58 8.03
C GLU A 27 -7.43 -16.34 8.90
N ALA A 28 -7.55 -16.44 10.22
CA ALA A 28 -7.23 -15.34 11.13
C ALA A 28 -5.75 -14.94 11.02
N ARG A 29 -4.84 -15.91 10.94
CA ARG A 29 -3.40 -15.65 10.75
C ARG A 29 -3.11 -14.98 9.41
N GLN A 30 -3.73 -15.45 8.33
CA GLN A 30 -3.58 -14.86 7.00
C GLN A 30 -4.15 -13.45 6.95
N SER A 31 -5.35 -13.22 7.48
CA SER A 31 -5.95 -11.90 7.58
C SER A 31 -5.04 -10.93 8.34
N GLY A 32 -4.46 -11.36 9.47
CA GLY A 32 -3.50 -10.55 10.21
C GLY A 32 -2.22 -10.27 9.42
N ALA A 33 -1.73 -11.22 8.62
CA ALA A 33 -0.58 -11.01 7.75
C ALA A 33 -0.90 -10.01 6.62
N ASP A 34 -2.07 -10.11 6.00
CA ASP A 34 -2.53 -9.20 4.94
C ASP A 34 -2.69 -7.77 5.47
N GLU A 35 -3.26 -7.60 6.66
CA GLU A 35 -3.35 -6.30 7.33
C GLU A 35 -1.96 -5.71 7.62
N ALA A 36 -1.02 -6.53 8.09
CA ALA A 36 0.34 -6.09 8.35
C ALA A 36 1.07 -5.67 7.06
N ILE A 37 0.92 -6.43 5.98
CA ILE A 37 1.48 -6.11 4.66
C ILE A 37 0.87 -4.81 4.13
N ALA A 38 -0.46 -4.63 4.25
CA ALA A 38 -1.12 -3.40 3.85
C ALA A 38 -0.62 -2.19 4.66
N ALA A 39 -0.43 -2.33 5.97
CA ALA A 39 0.11 -1.29 6.83
C ALA A 39 1.55 -0.91 6.44
N MET A 40 2.41 -1.89 6.14
CA MET A 40 3.77 -1.65 5.65
C MET A 40 3.78 -0.88 4.34
N ARG A 41 2.99 -1.32 3.34
CA ARG A 41 2.88 -0.62 2.04
C ARG A 41 2.37 0.81 2.21
N ALA A 42 1.40 1.00 3.10
CA ALA A 42 0.88 2.34 3.44
C ALA A 42 1.95 3.24 4.05
N TYR A 43 2.81 2.70 4.92
CA TYR A 43 3.95 3.43 5.45
C TYR A 43 4.94 3.83 4.36
N GLU A 44 5.35 2.89 3.50
CA GLU A 44 6.28 3.14 2.40
C GLU A 44 5.74 4.20 1.43
N LYS A 45 4.47 4.10 1.02
CA LYS A 45 3.82 5.10 0.16
C LYS A 45 3.79 6.49 0.83
N ARG A 46 3.57 6.59 2.13
CA ARG A 46 3.62 7.88 2.85
C ARG A 46 5.04 8.46 2.89
N GLN A 47 6.06 7.63 3.04
CA GLN A 47 7.45 8.06 2.99
C GLN A 47 7.81 8.58 1.60
N GLU A 48 7.43 7.86 0.56
CA GLU A 48 7.67 8.26 -0.83
C GLU A 48 6.94 9.56 -1.18
N ARG A 49 5.67 9.70 -0.78
CA ARG A 49 4.93 10.97 -0.88
C ARG A 49 5.71 12.12 -0.22
N ASN A 50 6.21 11.91 1.00
CA ASN A 50 6.96 12.93 1.72
C ASN A 50 8.26 13.29 0.99
N ARG A 51 8.95 12.31 0.38
CA ARG A 51 10.12 12.53 -0.47
C ARG A 51 9.77 13.41 -1.67
N LEU A 52 8.71 13.06 -2.41
CA LEU A 52 8.27 13.80 -3.60
C LEU A 52 7.82 15.24 -3.27
N LEU A 53 7.14 15.45 -2.14
CA LEU A 53 6.80 16.78 -1.64
C LEU A 53 8.04 17.59 -1.25
N ARG A 54 9.05 16.96 -0.65
CA ARG A 54 10.30 17.64 -0.28
C ARG A 54 11.13 18.01 -1.51
N GLU A 55 11.19 17.13 -2.51
CA GLU A 55 11.89 17.40 -3.77
C GLU A 55 11.31 18.59 -4.51
N THR A 56 10.01 18.86 -4.34
CA THR A 56 9.30 19.99 -4.97
C THR A 56 9.11 21.17 -4.01
N ASP A 57 9.82 21.20 -2.88
CA ASP A 57 9.64 22.25 -1.87
C ASP A 57 10.28 23.59 -2.26
N TYR A 58 11.27 23.57 -3.17
CA TYR A 58 11.82 24.78 -3.79
C TYR A 58 10.73 25.64 -4.42
N ALA A 59 9.65 25.04 -4.93
CA ALA A 59 8.54 25.76 -5.53
C ALA A 59 7.80 26.66 -4.53
N VAL A 60 7.89 26.43 -3.22
CA VAL A 60 7.17 27.25 -2.22
C VAL A 60 8.02 28.43 -1.73
N LEU A 61 9.28 28.57 -2.17
CA LEU A 61 10.12 29.68 -1.78
C LEU A 61 9.68 30.97 -2.50
N PRO A 62 9.61 32.12 -1.79
CA PRO A 62 9.14 33.40 -2.33
C PRO A 62 10.05 33.98 -3.43
N ASP A 63 11.28 33.49 -3.53
CA ASP A 63 12.29 33.92 -4.52
C ASP A 63 12.27 33.07 -5.81
N THR A 64 11.36 32.11 -5.90
CA THR A 64 11.21 31.21 -7.05
C THR A 64 10.25 31.83 -8.05
N PRO A 65 10.51 31.73 -9.38
CA PRO A 65 9.49 32.05 -10.37
C PRO A 65 8.20 31.29 -10.05
N GLU A 66 7.08 31.96 -10.27
CA GLU A 66 5.76 31.46 -9.93
C GLU A 66 5.57 30.02 -10.42
N ILE A 67 5.31 29.12 -9.48
CA ILE A 67 5.19 27.69 -9.74
C ILE A 67 4.00 27.48 -10.69
N SER A 68 4.19 26.63 -11.69
CA SER A 68 3.11 26.27 -12.63
C SER A 68 1.91 25.71 -11.88
N ASP A 69 0.71 25.99 -12.37
CA ASP A 69 -0.52 25.44 -11.76
C ASP A 69 -0.52 23.90 -11.78
N GLU A 70 0.17 23.30 -12.74
CA GLU A 70 0.43 21.86 -12.84
C GLU A 70 1.24 21.35 -11.64
N MET A 71 2.30 22.06 -11.23
CA MET A 71 3.08 21.70 -10.05
C MET A 71 2.28 21.89 -8.74
N LYS A 72 1.38 22.89 -8.68
CA LYS A 72 0.45 23.06 -7.55
C LYS A 72 -0.50 21.87 -7.47
N ALA A 73 -1.10 21.48 -8.60
CA ALA A 73 -2.01 20.35 -8.69
C ALA A 73 -1.32 19.02 -8.34
N TYR A 74 -0.10 18.80 -8.82
CA TYR A 74 0.72 17.64 -8.48
C TYR A 74 0.97 17.53 -6.98
N ARG A 75 1.41 18.62 -6.33
CA ARG A 75 1.63 18.65 -4.87
C ARG A 75 0.34 18.39 -4.08
N GLN A 76 -0.79 18.89 -4.58
CA GLN A 76 -2.09 18.63 -3.96
C GLN A 76 -2.49 17.15 -4.10
N ALA A 77 -2.37 16.57 -5.29
CA ALA A 77 -2.65 15.15 -5.54
C ALA A 77 -1.79 14.23 -4.66
N LEU A 78 -0.52 14.58 -4.43
CA LEU A 78 0.34 13.86 -3.47
C LEU A 78 -0.19 13.90 -2.04
N ARG A 79 -0.70 15.06 -1.57
CA ARG A 79 -1.26 15.19 -0.22
C ARG A 79 -2.54 14.39 -0.04
N ASP A 80 -3.36 14.35 -1.09
CA ASP A 80 -4.66 13.67 -1.08
C ASP A 80 -4.54 12.16 -1.27
N LEU A 81 -3.38 11.65 -1.73
CA LEU A 81 -3.10 10.24 -1.98
C LEU A 81 -3.58 9.27 -0.87
N PRO A 82 -3.34 9.50 0.45
CA PRO A 82 -3.79 8.58 1.49
C PRO A 82 -5.30 8.52 1.70
N ALA A 83 -6.04 9.51 1.19
CA ALA A 83 -7.50 9.57 1.26
C ALA A 83 -8.17 8.98 0.00
N GLN A 84 -7.38 8.66 -1.04
CA GLN A 84 -7.90 8.07 -2.26
C GLN A 84 -8.29 6.61 -2.06
N ALA A 85 -9.37 6.20 -2.75
CA ALA A 85 -9.81 4.82 -2.77
C ALA A 85 -8.71 3.92 -3.35
N GLY A 86 -8.48 2.77 -2.70
CA GLY A 86 -7.45 1.81 -3.11
C GLY A 86 -6.06 2.06 -2.50
N PHE A 87 -5.85 3.14 -1.73
CA PHE A 87 -4.60 3.31 -0.98
C PHE A 87 -4.39 2.12 -0.02
N PRO A 88 -3.18 1.50 0.02
CA PRO A 88 -1.91 1.95 -0.57
C PRO A 88 -1.59 1.42 -1.98
N ASN A 89 -2.47 0.63 -2.60
CA ASN A 89 -2.27 -0.01 -3.90
C ASN A 89 -2.63 0.92 -5.08
N ILE A 90 -2.20 2.18 -5.01
CA ILE A 90 -2.41 3.18 -6.06
C ILE A 90 -1.07 3.80 -6.47
N ASP A 91 -0.98 4.22 -7.73
CA ASP A 91 0.20 4.89 -8.26
C ASP A 91 0.28 6.36 -7.87
N PHE A 92 1.49 6.89 -7.86
CA PHE A 92 1.69 8.33 -7.66
C PHE A 92 1.28 9.08 -8.92
N PRO A 93 0.79 10.33 -8.79
CA PRO A 93 0.63 11.21 -9.94
C PRO A 93 1.97 11.38 -10.65
N GLU A 94 1.93 11.60 -11.97
CA GLU A 94 3.12 11.91 -12.74
C GLU A 94 3.63 13.31 -12.39
N ARG A 95 4.94 13.45 -12.24
CA ARG A 95 5.56 14.75 -11.99
C ARG A 95 5.48 15.59 -13.27
N PRO A 96 4.95 16.82 -13.22
CA PRO A 96 5.00 17.72 -14.35
C PRO A 96 6.45 18.16 -14.59
N GLU A 97 6.85 18.29 -15.86
CA GLU A 97 8.09 18.96 -16.21
C GLU A 97 7.92 20.46 -15.92
N GLY A 98 8.85 21.02 -15.13
CA GLY A 98 8.82 22.42 -14.71
C GLY A 98 9.69 23.31 -15.56
#